data_AF-A0A7K3YBP9-F1
#
_entry.id   AF-A0A7K3YBP9-F1
#
_cell.length_a   1.000
_cell.length_b   1.000
_cell.length_c   1.000
_cell.angle_alpha   90.00
_cell.angle_beta   90.00
_cell.angle_gamma   90.00
#
_symmetry.space_group_name_H-M   'P 1'
#
loop_
_entity.id
_entity.type
_entity.pdbx_description
1 polymer ?
#
loop_
_entity_poly.entity_id
_entity_poly.type
_entity_poly.pdbx_seq_one_letter_code
_entity_poly.pdbx_strand_id
1 'polypeptide(L)'
;MRPRISHIILVAAALVAILILAAHATAPILYTAENISTAAHADPATIKKRSPGDAASLVPLMDELLGQTGTLTLTIKLKDYESAERDLAHYAELSRRFDRLVITLDASETDIGEFQQMNRQNLDSLATLLDDSRRLDDLKRLEIEVRGDDGQHTAVVYEGEALRQKMHQGFSTYAERVPAMSRIAENYEINTTAYQESTEHFAEATESADAWRKETGGKTPPSPLGITLTPTEGYYGDPIQISGRYTGTPPEAPVEIYVDSRLATTTALDDAGQYACTYWIGEILAGPHLVYVTAGPAYSDVRTFEALAGNTTLTLTLEEVSQATVACTGILMTSNRSVASAPIVLRLDDTTLIEAETDGNGTYRKEIALPAGDHTIKAEFHGAGFPLNPSESETGIFRVPDELPSPLPIITGAAALLGTVWYLRRRHQRKAPEVEEEKMETIEPPEEEKMDVPAIDISDLDPRDAATVLFRALRARLGIPETKTPRDCAQIAPAHARFFKRYERIRYAGETPTEEDLRWMEAAARGDDDAA
;
A
#
# COMPACT_ATOMS: atom_id res chain seq x y z
N MET A 1 -66.13 -38.11 -17.27
CA MET A 1 -65.49 -36.94 -16.62
C MET A 1 -63.97 -37.13 -16.72
N ARG A 2 -63.10 -36.22 -17.16
CA ARG A 2 -63.13 -35.09 -18.11
C ARG A 2 -61.68 -34.94 -18.61
N PRO A 3 -61.25 -35.63 -19.70
CA PRO A 3 -59.93 -35.39 -20.33
C PRO A 3 -59.80 -33.95 -20.87
N ARG A 4 -60.92 -33.25 -21.06
CA ARG A 4 -60.97 -31.84 -21.45
C ARG A 4 -60.44 -30.87 -20.39
N ILE A 5 -60.49 -31.20 -19.09
CA ILE A 5 -59.97 -30.29 -18.04
C ILE A 5 -58.44 -30.31 -18.02
N SER A 6 -57.82 -31.48 -18.21
CA SER A 6 -56.35 -31.61 -18.23
C SER A 6 -55.74 -30.84 -19.40
N HIS A 7 -56.36 -30.88 -20.58
CA HIS A 7 -55.89 -30.09 -21.73
C HIS A 7 -56.09 -28.58 -21.55
N ILE A 8 -57.16 -28.15 -20.87
CA ILE A 8 -57.38 -26.72 -20.58
C ILE A 8 -56.33 -26.20 -19.59
N ILE A 9 -55.99 -26.97 -18.56
CA ILE A 9 -54.95 -26.60 -17.59
C ILE A 9 -53.58 -26.53 -18.26
N LEU A 10 -53.27 -27.47 -19.16
CA LEU A 10 -51.99 -27.52 -19.85
C LEU A 10 -51.83 -26.38 -20.86
N VAL A 11 -52.92 -26.01 -21.55
CA VAL A 11 -52.95 -24.83 -22.45
C VAL A 11 -52.84 -23.53 -21.65
N ALA A 12 -53.50 -23.43 -20.49
CA ALA A 12 -53.39 -22.28 -19.61
C ALA A 12 -51.97 -22.13 -19.04
N ALA A 13 -51.34 -23.23 -18.61
CA ALA A 13 -49.96 -23.24 -18.12
C ALA A 13 -48.96 -22.87 -19.24
N ALA A 14 -49.17 -23.35 -20.46
CA ALA A 14 -48.34 -22.99 -21.61
C ALA A 14 -48.48 -21.50 -21.97
N LEU A 15 -49.69 -20.94 -21.93
CA LEU A 15 -49.93 -19.52 -22.17
C LEU A 15 -49.29 -18.62 -21.10
N VAL A 16 -49.34 -19.04 -19.83
CA VAL A 16 -48.66 -18.34 -18.73
C VAL A 16 -47.14 -18.41 -18.90
N ALA A 17 -46.58 -19.57 -19.27
CA ALA A 17 -45.15 -19.70 -19.53
C ALA A 17 -44.69 -18.82 -20.71
N ILE A 18 -45.48 -18.74 -21.79
CA ILE A 18 -45.20 -17.88 -22.95
C ILE A 18 -45.26 -16.39 -22.56
N LEU A 19 -46.22 -15.99 -21.71
CA LEU A 19 -46.32 -14.63 -21.19
C LEU A 19 -45.13 -14.24 -20.28
N ILE A 20 -44.66 -15.16 -19.45
CA ILE A 20 -43.47 -14.94 -18.60
C ILE A 20 -42.21 -14.82 -19.46
N LEU A 21 -42.07 -15.68 -20.48
CA LEU A 21 -40.97 -15.61 -21.45
C LEU A 21 -40.99 -14.31 -22.26
N ALA A 22 -42.18 -13.85 -22.70
CA ALA A 22 -42.32 -12.59 -23.42
C ALA A 22 -42.01 -11.37 -22.54
N ALA A 23 -42.29 -11.43 -21.24
CA ALA A 23 -41.96 -10.37 -20.29
C ALA A 23 -40.45 -10.30 -19.97
N HIS A 24 -39.68 -11.37 -20.20
CA HIS A 24 -38.22 -11.41 -20.01
C HIS A 24 -37.43 -11.30 -21.33
N ALA A 25 -38.10 -11.16 -22.48
CA ALA A 25 -37.48 -11.15 -23.80
C ALA A 25 -37.11 -9.74 -24.32
N THR A 26 -36.88 -8.75 -23.44
CA THR A 26 -36.57 -7.37 -23.86
C THR A 26 -35.08 -7.10 -24.16
N ALA A 27 -34.22 -8.12 -24.15
CA ALA A 27 -32.89 -8.02 -24.76
C ALA A 27 -32.35 -9.38 -25.23
N PRO A 28 -32.44 -9.74 -26.52
CA PRO A 28 -31.62 -10.81 -27.06
C PRO A 28 -30.18 -10.30 -27.20
N ILE A 29 -29.25 -10.86 -26.44
CA ILE A 29 -27.82 -10.72 -26.71
C ILE A 29 -27.54 -11.53 -27.98
N LEU A 30 -27.69 -10.89 -29.13
CA LEU A 30 -27.25 -11.45 -30.41
C LEU A 30 -25.72 -11.35 -30.44
N TYR A 31 -25.04 -12.49 -30.30
CA TYR A 31 -23.67 -12.64 -30.76
C TYR A 31 -23.66 -12.41 -32.28
N THR A 32 -23.29 -11.21 -32.73
CA THR A 32 -22.91 -10.96 -34.11
C THR A 32 -21.41 -11.20 -34.26
N ALA A 33 -21.06 -12.31 -34.90
CA ALA A 33 -19.72 -12.57 -35.38
C ALA A 33 -19.43 -11.69 -36.60
N GLU A 34 -19.03 -10.43 -36.37
CA GLU A 34 -18.42 -9.61 -37.42
C GLU A 34 -17.53 -8.52 -36.80
N ASN A 35 -16.30 -8.89 -36.42
CA ASN A 35 -15.21 -7.93 -36.31
C ASN A 35 -13.85 -8.62 -36.52
N ILE A 36 -13.58 -9.01 -37.76
CA ILE A 36 -12.22 -9.23 -38.25
C ILE A 36 -11.65 -7.88 -38.70
N SER A 37 -11.33 -7.02 -37.74
CA SER A 37 -10.44 -5.88 -37.97
C SER A 37 -9.58 -5.70 -36.74
N THR A 38 -8.31 -6.09 -36.86
CA THR A 38 -7.29 -6.01 -35.82
C THR A 38 -7.07 -4.57 -35.36
N ALA A 39 -7.04 -4.36 -34.04
CA ALA A 39 -6.88 -3.08 -33.34
C ALA A 39 -5.58 -2.29 -33.62
N ALA A 40 -4.77 -2.71 -34.60
CA ALA A 40 -3.47 -2.10 -34.90
C ALA A 40 -3.52 -0.89 -35.85
N HIS A 41 -4.67 -0.57 -36.45
CA HIS A 41 -4.78 0.53 -37.44
C HIS A 41 -6.04 1.39 -37.26
N ALA A 42 -6.43 1.68 -36.01
CA ALA A 42 -7.38 2.76 -35.76
C ALA A 42 -6.65 4.11 -35.83
N ASP A 43 -7.17 5.00 -36.68
CA ASP A 43 -6.75 6.39 -36.80
C ASP A 43 -6.71 7.06 -35.40
N PRO A 44 -5.57 7.64 -34.95
CA PRO A 44 -5.43 8.26 -33.63
C PRO A 44 -6.48 9.34 -33.34
N ALA A 45 -7.05 9.97 -34.38
CA ALA A 45 -8.11 10.94 -34.23
C ALA A 45 -9.46 10.31 -33.84
N THR A 46 -9.68 9.02 -34.14
CA THR A 46 -10.90 8.26 -33.79
C THR A 46 -10.82 7.56 -32.44
N ILE A 47 -9.64 7.48 -31.83
CA ILE A 47 -9.42 7.03 -30.44
C ILE A 47 -9.74 8.15 -29.44
N LYS A 48 -10.12 9.35 -29.90
CA LYS A 48 -10.73 10.33 -29.00
C LYS A 48 -12.12 9.86 -28.57
N LYS A 49 -12.21 9.42 -27.30
CA LYS A 49 -13.42 9.21 -26.47
C LYS A 49 -13.97 7.77 -26.39
N ARG A 50 -13.12 6.78 -26.10
CA ARG A 50 -13.57 5.64 -25.27
C ARG A 50 -13.27 5.97 -23.80
N SER A 51 -14.35 6.19 -23.04
CA SER A 51 -14.43 6.62 -21.63
C SER A 51 -14.16 8.11 -21.28
N PRO A 52 -15.09 9.03 -21.61
CA PRO A 52 -15.04 10.43 -21.18
C PRO A 52 -15.70 10.69 -19.80
N GLY A 53 -15.43 9.87 -18.79
CA GLY A 53 -15.82 10.15 -17.41
C GLY A 53 -14.69 9.75 -16.47
N ASP A 54 -14.06 10.72 -15.81
CA ASP A 54 -13.03 10.64 -14.74
C ASP A 54 -11.54 10.83 -15.09
N ALA A 55 -11.12 10.89 -16.37
CA ALA A 55 -9.75 11.30 -16.74
C ALA A 55 -9.38 12.71 -16.22
N ALA A 56 -10.37 13.59 -16.03
CA ALA A 56 -10.18 14.93 -15.46
C ALA A 56 -9.60 14.92 -14.03
N SER A 57 -9.75 13.80 -13.30
CA SER A 57 -9.18 13.65 -11.96
C SER A 57 -7.74 13.12 -11.97
N LEU A 58 -7.31 12.48 -13.06
CA LEU A 58 -5.97 11.93 -13.26
C LEU A 58 -4.99 12.96 -13.81
N VAL A 59 -5.45 13.87 -14.68
CA VAL A 59 -4.61 14.91 -15.30
C VAL A 59 -3.85 15.77 -14.29
N PRO A 60 -4.45 16.26 -13.18
CA PRO A 60 -3.71 17.01 -12.17
C PRO A 60 -2.58 16.22 -11.51
N LEU A 61 -2.76 14.91 -11.31
CA LEU A 61 -1.71 14.05 -10.74
C LEU A 61 -0.60 13.75 -11.74
N MET A 62 -0.93 13.61 -13.03
CA MET A 62 0.08 13.52 -14.09
C MET A 62 0.94 14.79 -14.14
N ASP A 63 0.31 15.97 -14.08
CA ASP A 63 1.01 17.26 -14.04
C ASP A 63 1.91 17.37 -12.79
N GLU A 64 1.39 16.99 -11.62
CA GLU A 64 2.13 17.01 -10.36
C GLU A 64 3.33 16.03 -10.38
N LEU A 65 3.16 14.82 -10.93
CA LEU A 65 4.23 13.83 -11.08
C LEU A 65 5.35 14.35 -12.00
N LEU A 66 5.00 14.90 -13.16
CA LEU A 66 5.97 15.45 -14.09
C LEU A 66 6.70 16.67 -13.51
N GLY A 67 5.98 17.54 -12.82
CA GLY A 67 6.54 18.70 -12.11
C GLY A 67 7.51 18.28 -11.00
N GLN A 68 7.12 17.33 -10.16
CA GLN A 68 7.92 16.86 -9.04
C GLN A 68 9.21 16.16 -9.48
N THR A 69 9.22 15.57 -10.67
CA THR A 69 10.42 14.96 -11.24
C THR A 69 11.53 16.01 -11.49
N GLY A 70 11.16 17.21 -11.95
CA GLY A 70 12.10 18.32 -12.11
C GLY A 70 12.68 18.78 -10.76
N THR A 71 11.83 18.94 -9.75
CA THR A 71 12.27 19.33 -8.39
C THR A 71 13.22 18.30 -7.79
N LEU A 72 12.88 17.01 -7.86
CA LEU A 72 13.68 15.92 -7.29
C LEU A 72 15.06 15.82 -7.95
N THR A 73 15.12 15.84 -9.29
CA THR A 73 16.41 15.79 -9.98
C THR A 73 17.27 17.03 -9.70
N LEU A 74 16.64 18.20 -9.51
CA LEU A 74 17.34 19.41 -9.10
C LEU A 74 17.89 19.31 -7.67
N THR A 75 17.12 18.80 -6.70
CA THR A 75 17.60 18.65 -5.31
C THR A 75 18.73 17.62 -5.20
N ILE A 76 18.67 16.54 -5.99
CA ILE A 76 19.78 15.59 -6.14
C ILE A 76 21.02 16.29 -6.70
N LYS A 77 20.86 17.07 -7.79
CA LYS A 77 21.96 17.83 -8.40
C LYS A 77 22.60 18.82 -7.42
N LEU A 78 21.79 19.49 -6.60
CA LEU A 78 22.26 20.42 -5.57
C LEU A 78 22.87 19.71 -4.34
N LYS A 79 22.89 18.36 -4.33
CA LYS A 79 23.37 17.52 -3.23
C LYS A 79 22.61 17.75 -1.92
N ASP A 80 21.40 18.29 -2.00
CA ASP A 80 20.49 18.38 -0.87
C ASP A 80 19.73 17.04 -0.76
N TYR A 81 20.46 16.02 -0.30
CA TYR A 81 19.95 14.67 -0.23
C TYR A 81 18.78 14.51 0.75
N GLU A 82 18.71 15.34 1.78
CA GLU A 82 17.60 15.32 2.74
C GLU A 82 16.32 15.84 2.08
N SER A 83 16.41 16.92 1.30
CA SER A 83 15.28 17.39 0.50
C SER A 83 14.93 16.43 -0.63
N ALA A 84 15.91 15.85 -1.30
CA ALA A 84 15.68 14.84 -2.33
C ALA A 84 14.98 13.58 -1.79
N GLU A 85 15.30 13.13 -0.58
CA GLU A 85 14.56 12.03 0.07
C GLU A 85 13.10 12.39 0.34
N ARG A 86 12.85 13.60 0.85
CA ARG A 86 11.48 14.10 1.06
C ARG A 86 10.72 14.21 -0.26
N ASP A 87 11.39 14.71 -1.30
CA ASP A 87 10.83 14.85 -2.64
C ASP A 87 10.55 13.50 -3.30
N LEU A 88 11.42 12.51 -3.11
CA LEU A 88 11.23 11.13 -3.58
C LEU A 88 10.09 10.44 -2.83
N ALA A 89 10.00 10.61 -1.51
CA ALA A 89 8.89 10.08 -0.72
C ALA A 89 7.55 10.71 -1.14
N HIS A 90 7.56 12.02 -1.43
CA HIS A 90 6.39 12.71 -1.95
C HIS A 90 6.01 12.21 -3.35
N TYR A 91 6.99 12.06 -4.25
CA TYR A 91 6.79 11.51 -5.59
C TYR A 91 6.29 10.06 -5.53
N ALA A 92 6.79 9.23 -4.61
CA ALA A 92 6.31 7.86 -4.38
C ALA A 92 4.87 7.84 -3.86
N GLU A 93 4.48 8.76 -2.97
CA GLU A 93 3.09 8.92 -2.55
C GLU A 93 2.19 9.36 -3.70
N LEU A 94 2.62 10.35 -4.50
CA LEU A 94 1.89 10.79 -5.69
C LEU A 94 1.74 9.64 -6.69
N SER A 95 2.80 8.86 -6.91
CA SER A 95 2.80 7.70 -7.80
C SER A 95 1.82 6.65 -7.29
N ARG A 96 1.83 6.32 -5.98
CA ARG A 96 0.85 5.41 -5.38
C ARG A 96 -0.59 5.93 -5.48
N ARG A 97 -0.82 7.23 -5.29
CA ARG A 97 -2.16 7.85 -5.45
C ARG A 97 -2.63 7.80 -6.89
N PHE A 98 -1.75 8.12 -7.84
CA PHE A 98 -2.02 8.06 -9.26
C PHE A 98 -2.30 6.63 -9.69
N ASP A 99 -1.42 5.69 -9.33
CA ASP A 99 -1.60 4.26 -9.59
C ASP A 99 -2.96 3.77 -9.10
N ARG A 100 -3.27 4.10 -7.85
CA ARG A 100 -4.54 3.76 -7.23
C ARG A 100 -5.71 4.33 -8.01
N LEU A 101 -5.63 5.58 -8.49
CA LEU A 101 -6.71 6.21 -9.26
C LEU A 101 -6.83 5.64 -10.68
N VAL A 102 -5.72 5.35 -11.36
CA VAL A 102 -5.75 4.71 -12.69
C VAL A 102 -6.46 3.36 -12.61
N ILE A 103 -6.18 2.60 -11.55
CA ILE A 103 -6.86 1.34 -11.23
C ILE A 103 -8.33 1.58 -10.88
N THR A 104 -8.61 2.55 -9.99
CA THR A 104 -9.98 2.87 -9.54
C THR A 104 -10.90 3.26 -10.71
N LEU A 105 -10.34 3.91 -11.72
CA LEU A 105 -11.08 4.48 -12.85
C LEU A 105 -11.04 3.60 -14.11
N ASP A 106 -10.50 2.38 -14.00
CA ASP A 106 -10.36 1.43 -15.12
C ASP A 106 -9.65 2.04 -16.34
N ALA A 107 -8.61 2.85 -16.09
CA ALA A 107 -7.86 3.56 -17.13
C ALA A 107 -6.60 2.80 -17.59
N SER A 108 -6.38 1.58 -17.11
CA SER A 108 -5.17 0.79 -17.35
C SER A 108 -4.93 0.39 -18.81
N GLU A 109 -5.98 0.26 -19.63
CA GLU A 109 -5.88 -0.07 -21.07
C GLU A 109 -5.80 1.18 -21.98
N THR A 110 -5.55 2.35 -21.41
CA THR A 110 -5.45 3.63 -22.14
C THR A 110 -4.01 4.15 -22.18
N ASP A 111 -3.79 5.27 -22.88
CA ASP A 111 -2.52 6.01 -22.81
C ASP A 111 -2.20 6.51 -21.38
N ILE A 112 -3.19 6.69 -20.51
CA ILE A 112 -2.97 6.96 -19.08
C ILE A 112 -2.38 5.73 -18.37
N GLY A 113 -2.80 4.51 -18.75
CA GLY A 113 -2.18 3.28 -18.27
C GLY A 113 -0.74 3.11 -18.76
N GLU A 114 -0.46 3.51 -20.00
CA GLU A 114 0.91 3.56 -20.53
C GLU A 114 1.78 4.57 -19.75
N PHE A 115 1.23 5.76 -19.44
CA PHE A 115 1.88 6.75 -18.58
C PHE A 115 2.13 6.22 -17.18
N GLN A 116 1.17 5.51 -16.58
CA GLN A 116 1.29 4.87 -15.28
C GLN A 116 2.47 3.89 -15.24
N GLN A 117 2.58 3.03 -16.24
CA GLN A 117 3.68 2.06 -16.33
C GLN A 117 5.04 2.77 -16.43
N MET A 118 5.15 3.81 -17.27
CA MET A 118 6.38 4.60 -17.37
C MET A 118 6.69 5.39 -16.08
N ASN A 119 5.67 5.90 -15.39
CA ASN A 119 5.83 6.63 -14.14
C ASN A 119 6.41 5.76 -13.03
N ARG A 120 6.01 4.48 -12.95
CA ARG A 120 6.62 3.51 -12.03
C ARG A 120 8.11 3.30 -12.33
N GLN A 121 8.46 3.12 -13.60
CA GLN A 121 9.86 2.99 -14.02
C GLN A 121 10.67 4.26 -13.75
N ASN A 122 10.03 5.44 -13.82
CA ASN A 122 10.66 6.70 -13.41
C ASN A 122 10.89 6.77 -11.91
N LEU A 123 9.95 6.34 -11.07
CA LEU A 123 10.15 6.26 -9.62
C LEU A 123 11.39 5.42 -9.30
N ASP A 124 11.53 4.25 -9.93
CA ASP A 124 12.68 3.38 -9.74
C ASP A 124 13.99 4.04 -10.20
N SER A 125 13.95 4.73 -11.35
CA SER A 125 15.14 5.42 -11.89
C SER A 125 15.56 6.62 -11.05
N LEU A 126 14.59 7.36 -10.49
CA LEU A 126 14.83 8.52 -9.63
C LEU A 126 15.33 8.10 -8.24
N ALA A 127 14.80 7.00 -7.69
CA ALA A 127 15.32 6.40 -6.46
C ALA A 127 16.77 5.93 -6.65
N THR A 128 17.05 5.27 -7.77
CA THR A 128 18.39 4.82 -8.13
C THR A 128 19.35 6.01 -8.31
N LEU A 129 18.91 7.07 -8.99
CA LEU A 129 19.71 8.30 -9.15
C LEU A 129 20.09 8.91 -7.80
N LEU A 130 19.15 9.00 -6.85
CA LEU A 130 19.41 9.54 -5.52
C LEU A 130 20.46 8.71 -4.77
N ASP A 131 20.26 7.39 -4.73
CA ASP A 131 21.17 6.45 -4.06
C ASP A 131 22.57 6.49 -4.68
N ASP A 132 22.64 6.40 -6.00
CA ASP A 132 23.91 6.40 -6.74
C ASP A 132 24.64 7.74 -6.59
N SER A 133 23.92 8.87 -6.62
CA SER A 133 24.52 10.20 -6.42
C SER A 133 25.10 10.36 -5.01
N ARG A 134 24.42 9.83 -3.99
CA ARG A 134 24.93 9.83 -2.62
C ARG A 134 26.15 8.94 -2.50
N ARG A 135 26.10 7.73 -3.08
CA ARG A 135 27.23 6.80 -3.07
C ARG A 135 28.45 7.41 -3.76
N LEU A 136 28.24 8.16 -4.84
CA LEU A 136 29.33 8.85 -5.54
C LEU A 136 30.02 9.87 -4.64
N ASP A 137 29.25 10.63 -3.88
CA ASP A 137 29.78 11.61 -2.93
C ASP A 137 30.48 10.95 -1.73
N ASP A 138 29.97 9.82 -1.25
CA ASP A 138 30.64 9.01 -0.22
C ASP A 138 31.96 8.46 -0.73
N LEU A 139 32.01 7.95 -1.97
CA LEU A 139 33.25 7.45 -2.58
C LEU A 139 34.27 8.57 -2.81
N LYS A 140 33.83 9.75 -3.25
CA LYS A 140 34.69 10.94 -3.36
C LYS A 140 35.33 11.31 -2.02
N ARG A 141 34.58 11.23 -0.93
CA ARG A 141 35.10 11.48 0.42
C ARG A 141 36.06 10.39 0.86
N LEU A 142 35.65 9.14 0.69
CA LEU A 142 36.44 7.98 1.08
C LEU A 142 37.79 7.98 0.36
N GLU A 143 37.84 8.34 -0.92
CA GLU A 143 39.07 8.43 -1.69
C GLU A 143 40.10 9.37 -1.06
N ILE A 144 39.64 10.53 -0.56
CA ILE A 144 40.51 11.50 0.11
C ILE A 144 41.10 10.89 1.39
N GLU A 145 40.30 10.11 2.12
CA GLU A 145 40.69 9.47 3.39
C GLU A 145 41.68 8.32 3.16
N VAL A 146 41.50 7.54 2.09
CA VAL A 146 42.28 6.32 1.83
C VAL A 146 43.50 6.55 0.94
N ARG A 147 43.79 7.78 0.50
CA ARG A 147 44.89 8.13 -0.42
C ARG A 147 46.30 7.72 0.04
N GLY A 148 46.46 7.30 1.30
CA GLY A 148 47.70 6.76 1.88
C GLY A 148 47.76 5.24 2.04
N ASP A 149 46.67 4.52 1.73
CA ASP A 149 46.58 3.07 1.73
C ASP A 149 46.27 2.61 0.29
N ASP A 150 47.29 2.13 -0.41
CA ASP A 150 47.18 1.74 -1.82
C ASP A 150 46.10 0.66 -2.05
N GLY A 151 45.85 -0.22 -1.07
CA GLY A 151 44.84 -1.26 -1.16
C GLY A 151 43.43 -0.68 -1.07
N GLN A 152 43.18 0.16 -0.07
CA GLN A 152 41.89 0.82 0.12
C GLN A 152 41.61 1.87 -0.97
N HIS A 153 42.63 2.61 -1.42
CA HIS A 153 42.50 3.54 -2.54
C HIS A 153 42.09 2.82 -3.82
N THR A 154 42.69 1.65 -4.08
CA THR A 154 42.31 0.83 -5.23
C THR A 154 40.84 0.38 -5.13
N ALA A 155 40.36 0.01 -3.94
CA ALA A 155 38.96 -0.32 -3.70
C ALA A 155 37.99 0.77 -4.18
N VAL A 156 38.25 1.99 -3.72
CA VAL A 156 37.42 3.17 -4.01
C VAL A 156 37.43 3.49 -5.50
N VAL A 157 38.59 3.35 -6.14
CA VAL A 157 38.77 3.54 -7.58
C VAL A 157 37.96 2.52 -8.38
N TYR A 158 37.87 1.26 -7.96
CA TYR A 158 37.08 0.23 -8.64
C TYR A 158 35.59 0.41 -8.42
N GLU A 159 35.18 0.64 -7.18
CA GLU A 159 33.78 0.91 -6.86
C GLU A 159 33.26 2.17 -7.58
N GLY A 160 34.13 3.17 -7.70
CA GLY A 160 33.83 4.38 -8.45
C GLY A 160 33.57 4.16 -9.94
N GLU A 161 34.36 3.29 -10.57
CA GLU A 161 34.14 2.91 -11.97
C GLU A 161 32.83 2.13 -12.13
N ALA A 162 32.52 1.24 -11.17
CA ALA A 162 31.27 0.50 -11.13
C ALA A 162 30.07 1.46 -11.14
N LEU A 163 30.09 2.38 -10.18
CA LEU A 163 29.04 3.35 -9.98
C LEU A 163 28.88 4.28 -11.19
N ARG A 164 29.99 4.74 -11.78
CA ARG A 164 29.97 5.55 -13.01
C ARG A 164 29.25 4.86 -14.16
N GLN A 165 29.50 3.55 -14.35
CA GLN A 165 28.84 2.76 -15.39
C GLN A 165 27.35 2.57 -15.10
N LYS A 166 26.97 2.28 -13.85
CA LYS A 166 25.56 2.18 -13.45
C LYS A 166 24.81 3.49 -13.65
N MET A 167 25.38 4.62 -13.23
CA MET A 167 24.78 5.94 -13.44
C MET A 167 24.56 6.25 -14.92
N HIS A 168 25.49 5.88 -15.81
CA HIS A 168 25.32 6.01 -17.26
C HIS A 168 24.17 5.17 -17.81
N GLN A 169 24.09 3.90 -17.39
CA GLN A 169 23.04 3.00 -17.83
C GLN A 169 21.67 3.48 -17.33
N GLY A 170 21.57 3.85 -16.05
CA GLY A 170 20.35 4.40 -15.46
C GLY A 170 19.88 5.67 -16.18
N PHE A 171 20.80 6.55 -16.54
CA PHE A 171 20.49 7.74 -17.34
C PHE A 171 19.97 7.39 -18.73
N SER A 172 20.60 6.46 -19.46
CA SER A 172 20.13 6.05 -20.80
C SER A 172 18.71 5.50 -20.74
N THR A 173 18.45 4.60 -19.80
CA THR A 173 17.14 3.99 -19.60
C THR A 173 16.08 5.03 -19.21
N TYR A 174 16.43 6.03 -18.40
CA TYR A 174 15.55 7.15 -18.07
C TYR A 174 15.26 8.05 -19.28
N ALA A 175 16.30 8.48 -19.99
CA ALA A 175 16.21 9.39 -21.12
C ALA A 175 15.39 8.81 -22.29
N GLU A 176 15.46 7.50 -22.51
CA GLU A 176 14.69 6.80 -23.56
C GLU A 176 13.17 6.90 -23.35
N ARG A 177 12.69 7.02 -22.11
CA ARG A 177 11.25 7.10 -21.81
C ARG A 177 10.67 8.50 -21.95
N VAL A 178 11.51 9.52 -21.77
CA VAL A 178 11.06 10.92 -21.71
C VAL A 178 10.23 11.33 -22.93
N PRO A 179 10.62 11.02 -24.18
CA PRO A 179 9.81 11.39 -25.35
C PRO A 179 8.42 10.75 -25.38
N ALA A 180 8.30 9.49 -24.97
CA ALA A 180 7.02 8.77 -24.97
C ALA A 180 6.08 9.33 -23.89
N MET A 181 6.60 9.57 -22.70
CA MET A 181 5.82 10.11 -21.58
C MET A 181 5.41 11.58 -21.81
N SER A 182 6.31 12.40 -22.37
CA SER A 182 5.99 13.79 -22.77
C SER A 182 4.88 13.82 -23.82
N ARG A 183 4.93 12.95 -24.84
CA ARG A 183 3.89 12.87 -25.87
C ARG A 183 2.52 12.54 -25.29
N ILE A 184 2.44 11.60 -24.33
CA ILE A 184 1.16 11.29 -23.67
C ILE A 184 0.67 12.50 -22.89
N ALA A 185 1.52 13.13 -22.07
CA ALA A 185 1.16 14.29 -21.27
C ALA A 185 0.68 15.49 -22.11
N GLU A 186 1.33 15.74 -23.26
CA GLU A 186 0.95 16.78 -24.21
C GLU A 186 -0.44 16.56 -24.81
N ASN A 187 -0.88 15.30 -25.00
CA ASN A 187 -2.26 15.00 -25.44
C ASN A 187 -3.32 15.49 -24.44
N TYR A 188 -2.94 15.66 -23.18
CA TYR A 188 -3.76 16.18 -22.09
C TYR A 188 -3.47 17.65 -21.75
N GLU A 189 -2.72 18.35 -22.60
CA GLU A 189 -2.35 19.77 -22.42
C GLU A 189 -1.52 20.04 -21.14
N ILE A 190 -0.80 19.02 -20.66
CA ILE A 190 0.08 19.11 -19.48
C ILE A 190 1.43 19.71 -19.89
N ASN A 191 1.98 20.59 -19.04
CA ASN A 191 3.30 21.19 -19.28
C ASN A 191 4.42 20.22 -18.92
N THR A 192 5.20 19.78 -19.91
CA THR A 192 6.27 18.79 -19.75
C THR A 192 7.65 19.42 -19.50
N THR A 193 7.77 20.75 -19.42
CA THR A 193 9.06 21.46 -19.34
C THR A 193 9.93 20.96 -18.19
N ALA A 194 9.40 20.91 -16.97
CA ALA A 194 10.16 20.45 -15.79
C ALA A 194 10.61 18.99 -15.90
N TYR A 195 9.79 18.15 -16.54
CA TYR A 195 10.13 16.76 -16.80
C TYR A 195 11.20 16.63 -17.89
N GLN A 196 11.20 17.49 -18.92
CA GLN A 196 12.26 17.53 -19.91
C GLN A 196 13.58 18.03 -19.29
N GLU A 197 13.55 19.09 -18.49
CA GLU A 197 14.72 19.63 -17.76
C GLU A 197 15.32 18.61 -16.80
N SER A 198 14.51 17.70 -16.25
CA SER A 198 15.01 16.62 -15.38
C SER A 198 16.06 15.73 -16.07
N THR A 199 16.01 15.58 -17.41
CA THR A 199 17.02 14.84 -18.16
C THR A 199 18.39 15.53 -18.12
N GLU A 200 18.41 16.86 -18.17
CA GLU A 200 19.65 17.64 -18.06
C GLU A 200 20.25 17.51 -16.66
N HIS A 201 19.40 17.56 -15.62
CA HIS A 201 19.85 17.37 -14.23
C HIS A 201 20.40 15.96 -13.99
N PHE A 202 19.78 14.94 -14.57
CA PHE A 202 20.27 13.55 -14.51
C PHE A 202 21.60 13.41 -15.27
N ALA A 203 21.72 13.99 -16.47
CA ALA A 203 22.95 13.98 -17.25
C ALA A 203 24.13 14.57 -16.46
N GLU A 204 23.93 15.68 -15.76
CA GLU A 204 24.98 16.32 -14.96
C GLU A 204 25.49 15.44 -13.80
N ALA A 205 24.62 14.61 -13.20
CA ALA A 205 25.04 13.63 -12.21
C ALA A 205 26.00 12.59 -12.82
N THR A 206 25.73 12.13 -14.05
CA THR A 206 26.62 11.21 -14.78
C THR A 206 27.94 11.89 -15.18
N GLU A 207 27.88 13.16 -15.60
CA GLU A 207 29.07 13.95 -15.91
C GLU A 207 29.95 14.18 -14.67
N SER A 208 29.34 14.33 -13.49
CA SER A 208 30.07 14.42 -12.21
C SER A 208 30.84 13.14 -11.90
N ALA A 209 30.29 11.97 -12.23
CA ALA A 209 30.98 10.68 -12.08
C ALA A 209 32.14 10.55 -13.07
N ASP A 210 31.96 11.00 -14.32
CA ASP A 210 33.01 11.04 -15.35
C ASP A 210 34.15 11.99 -15.02
N ALA A 211 33.83 13.20 -14.53
CA ALA A 211 34.81 14.20 -14.15
C ALA A 211 35.68 13.68 -13.01
N TRP A 212 35.05 13.15 -11.96
CA TRP A 212 35.76 12.51 -10.85
C TRP A 212 36.68 11.40 -11.35
N ARG A 213 36.18 10.49 -12.20
CA ARG A 213 36.99 9.39 -12.73
C ARG A 213 38.20 9.86 -13.53
N LYS A 214 38.09 10.94 -14.30
CA LYS A 214 39.22 11.53 -15.03
C LYS A 214 40.27 12.11 -14.09
N GLU A 215 39.85 12.65 -12.95
CA GLU A 215 40.74 13.25 -11.94
C GLU A 215 41.44 12.20 -11.08
N THR A 216 40.80 11.06 -10.84
CA THR A 216 41.24 10.06 -9.85
C THR A 216 41.71 8.74 -10.47
N GLY A 217 41.36 8.48 -11.74
CA GLY A 217 41.72 7.28 -12.49
C GLY A 217 42.88 7.49 -13.47
N GLY A 218 44.10 7.10 -13.07
CA GLY A 218 45.04 6.48 -14.01
C GLY A 218 44.53 5.09 -14.43
N LYS A 219 45.04 4.50 -15.53
CA LYS A 219 44.66 3.15 -15.99
C LYS A 219 44.60 2.18 -14.80
N THR A 220 43.42 1.63 -14.53
CA THR A 220 43.21 0.67 -13.44
C THR A 220 44.23 -0.47 -13.58
N PRO A 221 45.09 -0.74 -12.57
CA PRO A 221 46.06 -1.82 -12.67
C PRO A 221 45.32 -3.16 -12.82
N PRO A 222 45.79 -4.07 -13.70
CA PRO A 222 45.13 -5.36 -13.90
C PRO A 222 45.11 -6.12 -12.57
N SER A 223 43.90 -6.45 -12.11
CA SER A 223 43.72 -7.20 -10.88
C SER A 223 44.00 -8.69 -11.09
N PRO A 224 44.62 -9.37 -10.11
CA PRO A 224 44.74 -10.82 -10.13
C PRO A 224 43.40 -11.56 -9.98
N LEU A 225 42.34 -10.88 -9.52
CA LEU A 225 41.04 -11.47 -9.25
C LEU A 225 40.10 -11.31 -10.45
N GLY A 226 39.74 -12.41 -11.10
CA GLY A 226 38.76 -12.41 -12.19
C GLY A 226 37.34 -12.65 -11.68
N ILE A 227 36.34 -12.15 -12.41
CA ILE A 227 34.91 -12.40 -12.17
C ILE A 227 34.19 -12.73 -13.48
N THR A 228 33.18 -13.60 -13.38
CA THR A 228 32.26 -13.97 -14.45
C THR A 228 30.88 -14.21 -13.85
N LEU A 229 29.86 -13.69 -14.55
CA LEU A 229 28.45 -13.88 -14.22
C LEU A 229 27.81 -14.81 -15.24
N THR A 230 27.00 -15.77 -14.80
CA THR A 230 26.27 -16.66 -15.71
C THR A 230 24.95 -17.11 -15.08
N PRO A 231 23.79 -16.83 -15.70
CA PRO A 231 23.58 -15.91 -16.83
C PRO A 231 23.84 -14.43 -16.44
N THR A 232 23.81 -13.52 -17.40
CA THR A 232 23.89 -12.06 -17.18
C THR A 232 22.51 -11.39 -17.16
N GLU A 233 21.45 -12.18 -17.21
CA GLU A 233 20.06 -11.73 -17.15
C GLU A 233 19.24 -12.80 -16.42
N GLY A 234 18.19 -12.40 -15.72
CA GLY A 234 17.31 -13.34 -15.02
C GLY A 234 16.06 -12.69 -14.46
N TYR A 235 15.06 -13.51 -14.16
CA TYR A 235 13.82 -13.08 -13.52
C TYR A 235 13.86 -13.32 -12.01
N TYR A 236 12.83 -12.86 -11.30
CA TYR A 236 12.62 -13.19 -9.89
C TYR A 236 12.79 -14.70 -9.60
N GLY A 237 13.62 -15.01 -8.62
CA GLY A 237 13.97 -16.36 -8.19
C GLY A 237 14.95 -17.10 -9.11
N ASP A 238 15.45 -16.48 -10.18
CA ASP A 238 16.49 -17.09 -11.01
C ASP A 238 17.87 -16.97 -10.34
N PRO A 239 18.73 -18.00 -10.48
CA PRO A 239 20.08 -17.97 -9.97
C PRO A 239 21.05 -17.28 -10.94
N ILE A 240 21.86 -16.36 -10.44
CA ILE A 240 23.05 -15.83 -11.10
C ILE A 240 24.28 -16.49 -10.47
N GLN A 241 25.01 -17.26 -11.27
CA GLN A 241 26.28 -17.84 -10.83
C GLN A 241 27.37 -16.78 -10.93
N ILE A 242 27.96 -16.44 -9.79
CA ILE A 242 29.08 -15.51 -9.68
C ILE A 242 30.31 -16.36 -9.41
N SER A 243 31.26 -16.35 -10.33
CA SER A 243 32.45 -17.20 -10.22
C SER A 243 33.68 -16.49 -10.75
N GLY A 244 34.84 -17.00 -10.38
CA GLY A 244 36.08 -16.40 -10.81
C GLY A 244 37.30 -17.14 -10.31
N ARG A 245 38.46 -16.57 -10.60
CA ARG A 245 39.74 -17.14 -10.23
C ARG A 245 40.69 -16.05 -9.80
N TYR A 246 41.41 -16.30 -8.71
CA TYR A 246 42.57 -15.55 -8.29
C TYR A 246 43.81 -16.05 -9.03
N THR A 247 44.52 -15.16 -9.72
CA THR A 247 45.76 -15.44 -10.42
C THR A 247 46.96 -15.06 -9.56
N GLY A 248 47.77 -16.04 -9.17
CA GLY A 248 48.88 -15.85 -8.23
C GLY A 248 48.65 -16.59 -6.93
N THR A 249 49.27 -16.11 -5.84
CA THR A 249 49.10 -16.70 -4.51
C THR A 249 47.79 -16.18 -3.88
N PRO A 250 46.81 -17.05 -3.59
CA PRO A 250 45.56 -16.63 -2.96
C PRO A 250 45.80 -15.97 -1.60
N PRO A 251 45.08 -14.89 -1.27
CA PRO A 251 45.07 -14.35 0.09
C PRO A 251 44.35 -15.32 1.04
N GLU A 252 44.67 -15.26 2.35
CA GLU A 252 43.93 -16.01 3.38
C GLU A 252 42.51 -15.45 3.61
N ALA A 253 42.28 -14.20 3.22
CA ALA A 253 40.97 -13.56 3.30
C ALA A 253 39.97 -14.23 2.36
N PRO A 254 38.71 -14.42 2.80
CA PRO A 254 37.68 -14.95 1.92
C PRO A 254 37.33 -13.96 0.80
N VAL A 255 36.65 -14.48 -0.22
CA VAL A 255 36.09 -13.67 -1.29
C VAL A 255 34.76 -13.09 -0.84
N GLU A 256 34.67 -11.77 -0.81
CA GLU A 256 33.43 -11.05 -0.51
C GLU A 256 32.78 -10.64 -1.82
N ILE A 257 31.50 -10.97 -1.98
CA ILE A 257 30.72 -10.64 -3.18
C ILE A 257 29.75 -9.53 -2.85
N TYR A 258 29.83 -8.46 -3.65
CA TYR A 258 29.00 -7.29 -3.52
C TYR A 258 28.03 -7.23 -4.68
N VAL A 259 26.76 -6.98 -4.37
CA VAL A 259 25.71 -6.65 -5.35
C VAL A 259 25.20 -5.26 -4.99
N ASP A 260 25.28 -4.31 -5.93
CA ASP A 260 24.96 -2.89 -5.71
C ASP A 260 25.61 -2.32 -4.44
N SER A 261 26.90 -2.60 -4.27
CA SER A 261 27.72 -2.16 -3.12
C SER A 261 27.25 -2.65 -1.75
N ARG A 262 26.32 -3.61 -1.69
CA ARG A 262 25.94 -4.32 -0.47
C ARG A 262 26.60 -5.69 -0.46
N LEU A 263 27.17 -6.07 0.67
CA LEU A 263 27.73 -7.40 0.85
C LEU A 263 26.59 -8.42 0.72
N ALA A 264 26.59 -9.17 -0.38
CA ALA A 264 25.57 -10.16 -0.68
C ALA A 264 25.94 -11.51 -0.05
N THR A 265 27.20 -11.91 -0.15
CA THR A 265 27.70 -13.15 0.47
C THR A 265 29.22 -13.18 0.56
N THR A 266 29.75 -14.18 1.25
CA THR A 266 31.18 -14.44 1.41
C THR A 266 31.45 -15.90 1.09
N THR A 267 32.49 -16.19 0.29
CA THR A 267 32.89 -17.54 -0.10
C THR A 267 34.40 -17.72 0.00
N ALA A 268 34.88 -18.95 0.15
CA ALA A 268 36.31 -19.23 0.20
C ALA A 268 36.88 -19.45 -1.21
N LEU A 269 38.16 -19.13 -1.39
CA LEU A 269 38.94 -19.64 -2.53
C LEU A 269 39.27 -21.11 -2.28
N ASP A 270 39.11 -21.94 -3.30
CA ASP A 270 39.58 -23.32 -3.27
C ASP A 270 41.11 -23.42 -3.45
N ASP A 271 41.64 -24.64 -3.35
CA ASP A 271 43.08 -24.92 -3.50
C ASP A 271 43.63 -24.56 -4.91
N ALA A 272 42.75 -24.41 -5.91
CA ALA A 272 43.10 -23.99 -7.26
C ALA A 272 42.98 -22.46 -7.47
N GLY A 273 42.61 -21.73 -6.41
CA GLY A 273 42.36 -20.29 -6.40
C GLY A 273 41.05 -19.92 -7.09
N GLN A 274 40.08 -20.82 -7.20
CA GLN A 274 38.77 -20.55 -7.79
C GLN A 274 37.73 -20.28 -6.70
N TYR A 275 36.72 -19.51 -7.06
CA TYR A 275 35.55 -19.32 -6.21
C TYR A 275 34.29 -19.37 -7.06
N ALA A 276 33.20 -19.79 -6.43
CA ALA A 276 31.88 -19.76 -7.03
C ALA A 276 30.81 -19.59 -5.94
N CYS A 277 29.79 -18.80 -6.23
CA CYS A 277 28.59 -18.69 -5.42
C CYS A 277 27.36 -18.51 -6.30
N THR A 278 26.20 -18.84 -5.75
CA THR A 278 24.91 -18.61 -6.40
C THR A 278 24.21 -17.45 -5.71
N TYR A 279 23.89 -16.41 -6.47
CA TYR A 279 23.06 -15.30 -6.04
C TYR A 279 21.64 -15.49 -6.58
N TRP A 280 20.62 -15.30 -5.75
CA TRP A 280 19.22 -15.46 -6.15
C TRP A 280 18.58 -14.09 -6.32
N ILE A 281 18.02 -13.82 -7.50
CA ILE A 281 17.26 -12.58 -7.73
C ILE A 281 16.02 -12.61 -6.83
N GLY A 282 15.89 -11.64 -5.95
CA GLY A 282 14.82 -11.58 -4.93
C GLY A 282 14.19 -10.19 -4.87
N GLU A 283 14.27 -9.57 -3.69
CA GLU A 283 13.83 -8.19 -3.45
C GLU A 283 14.87 -7.18 -3.95
N ILE A 284 14.93 -7.05 -5.27
CA ILE A 284 15.71 -6.03 -5.99
C ILE A 284 14.81 -5.41 -7.07
N LEU A 285 15.09 -4.18 -7.51
CA LEU A 285 14.31 -3.56 -8.59
C LEU A 285 14.60 -4.22 -9.94
N ALA A 286 13.73 -4.04 -10.92
CA ALA A 286 14.06 -4.44 -12.29
C ALA A 286 15.15 -3.52 -12.88
N GLY A 287 16.02 -4.08 -13.71
CA GLY A 287 17.10 -3.36 -14.39
C GLY A 287 18.50 -3.88 -14.07
N PRO A 288 19.54 -3.10 -14.37
CA PRO A 288 20.93 -3.52 -14.22
C PRO A 288 21.39 -3.49 -12.76
N HIS A 289 22.07 -4.55 -12.34
CA HIS A 289 22.69 -4.69 -11.02
C HIS A 289 24.19 -4.94 -11.16
N LEU A 290 24.97 -4.21 -10.37
CA LEU A 290 26.42 -4.32 -10.40
C LEU A 290 26.89 -5.43 -9.48
N VAL A 291 27.90 -6.16 -9.92
CA VAL A 291 28.57 -7.20 -9.17
C VAL A 291 30.07 -7.01 -9.25
N TYR A 292 30.73 -7.01 -8.10
CA TYR A 292 32.17 -7.14 -8.01
C TYR A 292 32.51 -7.99 -6.80
N VAL A 293 33.74 -8.50 -6.79
CA VAL A 293 34.25 -9.27 -5.67
C VAL A 293 35.56 -8.70 -5.16
N THR A 294 35.84 -8.95 -3.89
CA THR A 294 37.11 -8.60 -3.25
C THR A 294 37.73 -9.85 -2.63
N ALA A 295 39.06 -9.89 -2.54
CA ALA A 295 39.79 -10.90 -1.80
C ALA A 295 41.03 -10.25 -1.17
N GLY A 296 40.92 -9.87 0.10
CA GLY A 296 41.92 -9.00 0.73
C GLY A 296 42.08 -7.69 -0.05
N PRO A 297 43.29 -7.31 -0.50
CA PRO A 297 43.50 -6.07 -1.26
C PRO A 297 43.18 -6.19 -2.78
N ALA A 298 42.77 -7.36 -3.27
CA ALA A 298 42.47 -7.56 -4.68
C ALA A 298 40.98 -7.34 -4.99
N TYR A 299 40.69 -6.70 -6.13
CA TYR A 299 39.34 -6.34 -6.59
C TYR A 299 39.08 -6.93 -7.96
N SER A 300 37.93 -7.54 -8.24
CA SER A 300 37.65 -7.93 -9.61
C SER A 300 37.33 -6.74 -10.51
N ASP A 301 37.26 -7.00 -11.82
CA ASP A 301 36.47 -6.14 -12.71
C ASP A 301 35.03 -6.02 -12.18
N VAL A 302 34.34 -4.95 -12.60
CA VAL A 302 32.91 -4.81 -12.34
C VAL A 302 32.16 -5.51 -13.46
N ARG A 303 31.16 -6.30 -13.10
CA ARG A 303 30.23 -6.93 -14.05
C ARG A 303 28.82 -6.50 -13.71
N THR A 304 27.93 -6.66 -14.68
CA THR A 304 26.52 -6.32 -14.53
C THR A 304 25.69 -7.53 -14.92
N PHE A 305 24.63 -7.81 -14.17
CA PHE A 305 23.52 -8.63 -14.65
C PHE A 305 22.25 -7.80 -14.69
N GLU A 306 21.27 -8.20 -15.50
CA GLU A 306 19.99 -7.53 -15.64
C GLU A 306 18.88 -8.34 -14.95
N ALA A 307 18.20 -7.74 -13.98
CA ALA A 307 16.98 -8.28 -13.40
C ALA A 307 15.78 -7.88 -14.28
N LEU A 308 15.19 -8.86 -14.95
CA LEU A 308 14.10 -8.65 -15.89
C LEU A 308 12.76 -8.58 -15.15
N ALA A 309 11.92 -7.62 -15.55
CA ALA A 309 10.57 -7.49 -15.02
C ALA A 309 9.71 -8.71 -15.37
N GLY A 310 9.16 -9.38 -14.35
CA GLY A 310 8.28 -10.53 -14.50
C GLY A 310 6.80 -10.18 -14.33
N ASN A 311 5.93 -10.73 -15.17
CA ASN A 311 4.48 -10.64 -14.94
C ASN A 311 4.08 -11.44 -13.70
N THR A 312 3.07 -10.94 -12.99
CA THR A 312 2.53 -11.60 -11.81
C THR A 312 1.07 -12.01 -12.03
N THR A 313 0.64 -13.00 -11.26
CA THR A 313 -0.75 -13.43 -11.17
C THR A 313 -1.15 -13.42 -9.72
N LEU A 314 -2.21 -12.69 -9.41
CA LEU A 314 -2.76 -12.55 -8.08
C LEU A 314 -4.16 -13.16 -8.05
N THR A 315 -4.41 -14.05 -7.11
CA THR A 315 -5.74 -14.66 -6.91
C THR A 315 -6.37 -14.15 -5.63
N LEU A 316 -7.70 -14.21 -5.56
CA LEU A 316 -8.47 -13.92 -4.35
C LEU A 316 -9.56 -14.99 -4.20
N THR A 317 -9.72 -15.48 -2.98
CA THR A 317 -10.80 -16.38 -2.56
C THR A 317 -11.37 -15.85 -1.25
N LEU A 318 -12.70 -15.84 -1.17
CA LEU A 318 -13.46 -15.34 -0.04
C LEU A 318 -14.11 -16.52 0.67
N GLU A 319 -13.84 -16.67 1.97
CA GLU A 319 -14.41 -17.71 2.80
C GLU A 319 -15.11 -17.10 4.03
N GLU A 320 -16.34 -17.52 4.32
CA GLU A 320 -17.06 -17.07 5.51
C GLU A 320 -16.42 -17.69 6.77
N VAL A 321 -15.89 -16.83 7.65
CA VAL A 321 -15.37 -17.24 8.97
C VAL A 321 -16.45 -17.10 10.03
N SER A 322 -17.27 -16.06 9.92
CA SER A 322 -18.44 -15.82 10.76
C SER A 322 -19.50 -15.04 9.98
N GLN A 323 -20.71 -14.87 10.55
CA GLN A 323 -21.81 -14.15 9.91
C GLN A 323 -21.43 -12.76 9.37
N ALA A 324 -20.46 -12.08 9.99
CA ALA A 324 -19.99 -10.75 9.61
C ALA A 324 -18.48 -10.71 9.33
N THR A 325 -17.82 -11.85 9.11
CA THR A 325 -16.36 -11.90 8.91
C THR A 325 -16.01 -12.79 7.73
N VAL A 326 -15.27 -12.23 6.78
CA VAL A 326 -14.74 -12.93 5.63
C VAL A 326 -13.23 -13.09 5.76
N ALA A 327 -12.73 -14.29 5.49
CA ALA A 327 -11.32 -14.54 5.24
C ALA A 327 -11.04 -14.32 3.74
N CYS A 328 -10.23 -13.30 3.46
CA CYS A 328 -9.66 -13.06 2.15
C CYS A 328 -8.33 -13.79 2.07
N THR A 329 -8.26 -14.83 1.24
CA THR A 329 -7.05 -15.61 1.01
C THR A 329 -6.69 -15.57 -0.46
N GLY A 330 -5.41 -15.50 -0.78
CA GLY A 330 -4.97 -15.50 -2.17
C GLY A 330 -3.50 -15.82 -2.30
N ILE A 331 -3.05 -15.94 -3.54
CA ILE A 331 -1.68 -16.31 -3.87
C ILE A 331 -1.14 -15.32 -4.90
N LEU A 332 0.07 -14.81 -4.65
CA LEU A 332 0.86 -14.06 -5.61
C LEU A 332 1.94 -14.96 -6.21
N MET A 333 1.85 -15.14 -7.52
CA MET A 333 2.80 -15.93 -8.30
C MET A 333 3.45 -15.07 -9.38
N THR A 334 4.66 -15.41 -9.76
CA THR A 334 5.28 -14.98 -11.02
C THR A 334 5.68 -16.21 -11.81
N SER A 335 5.14 -16.36 -13.02
CA SER A 335 5.25 -17.60 -13.80
C SER A 335 4.85 -18.84 -12.96
N ASN A 336 5.82 -19.64 -12.48
CA ASN A 336 5.60 -20.81 -11.62
C ASN A 336 6.28 -20.69 -10.24
N ARG A 337 6.60 -19.48 -9.80
CA ARG A 337 7.29 -19.21 -8.53
C ARG A 337 6.41 -18.38 -7.60
N SER A 338 6.39 -18.76 -6.33
CA SER A 338 5.77 -17.98 -5.26
C SER A 338 6.58 -16.73 -4.97
N VAL A 339 5.90 -15.59 -4.80
CA VAL A 339 6.55 -14.33 -4.43
C VAL A 339 6.37 -14.09 -2.94
N ALA A 340 7.45 -14.21 -2.18
CA ALA A 340 7.43 -14.07 -0.72
C ALA A 340 7.62 -12.63 -0.25
N SER A 341 7.07 -12.29 0.92
CA SER A 341 7.18 -10.97 1.57
C SER A 341 6.76 -9.80 0.68
N ALA A 342 5.82 -10.05 -0.23
CA ALA A 342 5.27 -9.03 -1.10
C ALA A 342 4.08 -8.34 -0.43
N PRO A 343 4.04 -7.00 -0.42
CA PRO A 343 2.90 -6.26 0.11
C PRO A 343 1.68 -6.37 -0.82
N ILE A 344 0.52 -6.76 -0.27
CA ILE A 344 -0.76 -6.88 -0.96
C ILE A 344 -1.76 -5.89 -0.37
N VAL A 345 -2.55 -5.25 -1.22
CA VAL A 345 -3.63 -4.35 -0.81
C VAL A 345 -4.97 -4.99 -1.15
N LEU A 346 -5.85 -5.11 -0.17
CA LEU A 346 -7.25 -5.52 -0.34
C LEU A 346 -8.15 -4.30 -0.41
N ARG A 347 -8.81 -4.09 -1.55
CA ARG A 347 -9.81 -3.06 -1.79
C ARG A 347 -11.21 -3.60 -1.50
N LEU A 348 -11.93 -2.92 -0.62
CA LEU A 348 -13.30 -3.18 -0.22
C LEU A 348 -14.20 -2.04 -0.71
N ASP A 349 -15.29 -2.37 -1.42
CA ASP A 349 -16.30 -1.44 -1.94
C ASP A 349 -15.69 -0.23 -2.66
N ASP A 350 -14.68 -0.52 -3.48
CA ASP A 350 -13.87 0.43 -4.26
C ASP A 350 -13.13 1.53 -3.47
N THR A 351 -13.27 1.57 -2.14
CA THR A 351 -12.91 2.73 -1.31
C THR A 351 -12.01 2.41 -0.13
N THR A 352 -12.26 1.30 0.57
CA THR A 352 -11.52 0.93 1.78
C THR A 352 -10.35 0.04 1.43
N LEU A 353 -9.15 0.35 1.94
CA LEU A 353 -7.92 -0.38 1.64
C LEU A 353 -7.35 -1.03 2.90
N ILE A 354 -6.99 -2.30 2.79
CA ILE A 354 -6.49 -3.12 3.91
C ILE A 354 -5.20 -3.80 3.48
N GLU A 355 -4.14 -3.61 4.24
CA GLU A 355 -2.82 -4.19 3.94
C GLU A 355 -2.70 -5.65 4.42
N ALA A 356 -2.05 -6.45 3.58
CA ALA A 356 -1.62 -7.81 3.83
C ALA A 356 -0.20 -8.02 3.24
N GLU A 357 0.42 -9.15 3.57
CA GLU A 357 1.74 -9.52 3.07
C GLU A 357 1.72 -11.01 2.71
N THR A 358 2.45 -11.40 1.66
CA THR A 358 2.61 -12.80 1.31
C THR A 358 3.63 -13.50 2.20
N ASP A 359 3.35 -14.75 2.54
CA ASP A 359 4.27 -15.63 3.24
C ASP A 359 5.33 -16.24 2.31
N GLY A 360 6.18 -17.12 2.84
CA GLY A 360 7.22 -17.82 2.06
C GLY A 360 6.67 -18.70 0.90
N ASN A 361 5.37 -19.00 0.89
CA ASN A 361 4.70 -19.74 -0.17
C ASN A 361 3.94 -18.81 -1.13
N GLY A 362 4.10 -17.49 -1.00
CA GLY A 362 3.40 -16.49 -1.81
C GLY A 362 1.93 -16.36 -1.45
N THR A 363 1.49 -16.94 -0.34
CA THR A 363 0.09 -16.90 0.11
C THR A 363 -0.11 -15.74 1.06
N TYR A 364 -1.21 -15.01 0.92
CA TYR A 364 -1.62 -13.99 1.89
C TYR A 364 -2.99 -14.36 2.46
N ARG A 365 -3.24 -13.99 3.71
CA ARG A 365 -4.54 -14.14 4.36
C ARG A 365 -4.86 -12.94 5.25
N LYS A 366 -6.09 -12.44 5.15
CA LYS A 366 -6.61 -11.37 6.01
C LYS A 366 -8.07 -11.64 6.36
N GLU A 367 -8.43 -11.46 7.62
CA GLU A 367 -9.83 -11.51 8.06
C GLU A 367 -10.37 -10.08 8.19
N ILE A 368 -11.55 -9.84 7.60
CA ILE A 368 -12.19 -8.53 7.53
C ILE A 368 -13.60 -8.67 8.09
N ALA A 369 -13.93 -7.84 9.08
CA ALA A 369 -15.29 -7.71 9.58
C ALA A 369 -16.07 -6.73 8.70
N LEU A 370 -17.24 -7.15 8.22
CA LEU A 370 -18.07 -6.42 7.26
C LEU A 370 -19.47 -6.16 7.85
N PRO A 371 -20.05 -4.97 7.62
CA PRO A 371 -21.44 -4.70 7.98
C PRO A 371 -22.41 -5.54 7.13
N ALA A 372 -23.70 -5.52 7.48
CA ALA A 372 -24.73 -6.18 6.66
C ALA A 372 -24.83 -5.54 5.27
N GLY A 373 -24.92 -6.38 4.23
CA GLY A 373 -24.95 -5.94 2.84
C GLY A 373 -24.13 -6.80 1.89
N ASP A 374 -24.16 -6.43 0.61
CA ASP A 374 -23.28 -6.98 -0.43
C ASP A 374 -21.99 -6.12 -0.46
N HIS A 375 -20.84 -6.78 -0.40
CA HIS A 375 -19.53 -6.14 -0.39
C HIS A 375 -18.66 -6.66 -1.54
N THR A 376 -17.98 -5.76 -2.27
CA THR A 376 -17.01 -6.13 -3.31
C THR A 376 -15.60 -6.11 -2.72
N ILE A 377 -14.80 -7.14 -3.03
CA ILE A 377 -13.42 -7.25 -2.54
C ILE A 377 -12.50 -7.58 -3.71
N LYS A 378 -11.38 -6.86 -3.83
CA LYS A 378 -10.36 -7.07 -4.86
C LYS A 378 -8.97 -6.97 -4.24
N ALA A 379 -8.08 -7.90 -4.54
CA ALA A 379 -6.67 -7.84 -4.17
C ALA A 379 -5.82 -7.19 -5.27
N GLU A 380 -4.84 -6.39 -4.86
CA GLU A 380 -3.90 -5.66 -5.72
C GLU A 380 -2.46 -5.84 -5.23
N PHE A 381 -1.53 -6.03 -6.16
CA PHE A 381 -0.09 -6.03 -5.94
C PHE A 381 0.54 -4.94 -6.82
N HIS A 382 1.36 -4.06 -6.23
CA HIS A 382 1.89 -2.86 -6.91
C HIS A 382 3.36 -2.97 -7.36
N GLY A 383 4.08 -4.05 -7.04
CA GLY A 383 5.44 -4.27 -7.55
C GLY A 383 6.59 -3.62 -6.75
N ALA A 384 6.31 -2.85 -5.71
CA ALA A 384 7.33 -2.08 -4.99
C ALA A 384 8.43 -2.97 -4.38
N GLY A 385 9.70 -2.73 -4.75
CA GLY A 385 10.87 -3.45 -4.24
C GLY A 385 11.19 -4.77 -4.95
N PHE A 386 10.40 -5.16 -5.96
CA PHE A 386 10.58 -6.42 -6.68
C PHE A 386 10.81 -6.15 -8.18
N PRO A 387 11.47 -7.07 -8.91
CA PRO A 387 11.59 -6.97 -10.36
C PRO A 387 10.33 -7.56 -11.01
N LEU A 388 9.15 -7.11 -10.55
CA LEU A 388 7.85 -7.71 -10.85
C LEU A 388 6.83 -6.64 -11.23
N ASN A 389 6.09 -6.92 -12.29
CA ASN A 389 4.97 -6.10 -12.71
C ASN A 389 3.80 -6.25 -11.73
N PRO A 390 3.02 -5.17 -11.55
CA PRO A 390 1.81 -5.20 -10.73
C PRO A 390 0.75 -6.13 -11.31
N SER A 391 -0.15 -6.60 -10.45
CA SER A 391 -1.30 -7.41 -10.86
C SER A 391 -2.46 -7.26 -9.90
N GLU A 392 -3.63 -7.69 -10.36
CA GLU A 392 -4.87 -7.60 -9.63
C GLU A 392 -5.62 -8.93 -9.75
N SER A 393 -6.35 -9.27 -8.70
CA SER A 393 -7.26 -10.41 -8.70
C SER A 393 -8.61 -10.06 -9.34
N GLU A 394 -9.40 -11.09 -9.65
CA GLU A 394 -10.82 -10.93 -9.92
C GLU A 394 -11.56 -10.36 -8.70
N THR A 395 -12.57 -9.53 -8.94
CA THR A 395 -13.42 -8.99 -7.88
C THR A 395 -14.33 -10.07 -7.30
N GLY A 396 -14.16 -10.39 -6.03
CA GLY A 396 -15.08 -11.23 -5.27
C GLY A 396 -16.24 -10.44 -4.68
N ILE A 397 -17.40 -11.08 -4.51
CA ILE A 397 -18.56 -10.50 -3.84
C ILE A 397 -18.85 -11.33 -2.59
N PHE A 398 -18.90 -10.69 -1.42
CA PHE A 398 -19.29 -11.31 -0.17
C PHE A 398 -20.58 -10.69 0.35
N ARG A 399 -21.53 -11.52 0.79
CA ARG A 399 -22.83 -11.06 1.28
C ARG A 399 -22.96 -11.36 2.76
N VAL A 400 -23.06 -10.32 3.55
CA VAL A 400 -23.39 -10.40 4.98
C VAL A 400 -24.92 -10.34 5.11
N PRO A 401 -25.58 -11.37 5.68
CA PRO A 401 -27.01 -11.36 5.88
C PRO A 401 -27.45 -10.20 6.79
N ASP A 402 -28.58 -9.56 6.46
CA ASP A 402 -29.25 -8.67 7.41
C ASP A 402 -29.66 -9.47 8.66
N GLU A 403 -29.37 -8.93 9.85
CA GLU A 403 -29.94 -9.46 11.10
C GLU A 403 -31.48 -9.43 10.98
N LEU A 404 -32.10 -10.60 10.81
CA LEU A 404 -33.55 -10.72 10.80
C LEU A 404 -34.09 -10.12 12.12
N PRO A 405 -35.09 -9.22 12.06
CA PRO A 405 -35.68 -8.70 13.28
C PRO A 405 -36.21 -9.88 14.10
N SER A 406 -35.78 -9.93 15.36
CA SER A 406 -36.18 -10.98 16.32
C SER A 406 -37.69 -11.26 16.22
N PRO A 407 -38.14 -12.52 16.17
CA PRO A 407 -39.56 -12.87 16.07
C PRO A 407 -40.35 -12.59 17.37
N LEU A 408 -39.71 -12.14 18.45
CA LEU A 408 -40.32 -11.86 19.75
C LEU A 408 -41.51 -10.87 19.74
N PRO A 409 -41.57 -9.82 18.88
CA PRO A 409 -42.73 -8.93 18.79
C PRO A 409 -43.96 -9.63 18.19
N ILE A 410 -43.76 -10.64 17.34
CA ILE A 410 -44.86 -11.39 16.69
C ILE A 410 -45.53 -12.32 17.71
N ILE A 411 -44.75 -12.90 18.63
CA ILE A 411 -45.25 -13.79 19.70
C ILE A 411 -46.00 -12.99 20.76
N THR A 412 -45.52 -11.79 21.12
CA THR A 412 -46.21 -10.90 22.07
C THR A 412 -47.48 -10.29 21.49
N GLY A 413 -47.52 -9.99 20.18
CA GLY A 413 -48.73 -9.55 19.48
C GLY A 413 -49.86 -10.61 19.46
N ALA A 414 -49.51 -11.89 19.26
CA ALA A 414 -50.48 -12.98 19.29
C ALA A 414 -51.04 -13.25 20.70
N ALA A 415 -50.21 -13.13 21.75
CA ALA A 415 -50.65 -13.29 23.14
C ALA A 415 -51.60 -12.17 23.60
N ALA A 416 -51.37 -10.92 23.16
CA ALA A 416 -52.23 -9.78 23.47
C ALA A 416 -53.63 -9.90 22.81
N LEU A 417 -53.71 -10.45 21.60
CA LEU A 417 -54.99 -10.70 20.92
C LEU A 417 -55.79 -11.84 21.58
N LEU A 418 -55.12 -12.89 22.06
CA LEU A 418 -55.79 -13.96 22.82
C LEU A 418 -56.23 -13.49 24.22
N GLY A 419 -55.43 -12.64 24.87
CA GLY A 419 -55.75 -12.06 26.19
C GLY A 419 -56.93 -11.10 26.16
N THR A 420 -57.04 -10.26 25.12
CA THR A 420 -58.16 -9.32 24.96
C THR A 420 -59.50 -10.01 24.65
N VAL A 421 -59.48 -11.07 23.85
CA VAL A 421 -60.68 -11.90 23.58
C VAL A 421 -61.14 -12.64 24.84
N TRP A 422 -60.22 -13.15 25.67
CA TRP A 422 -60.56 -13.79 26.94
C TRP A 422 -61.09 -12.80 28.00
N TYR A 423 -60.47 -11.61 28.10
CA TYR A 423 -60.88 -10.55 29.03
C TYR A 423 -62.28 -9.98 28.71
N LEU A 424 -62.58 -9.75 27.43
CA LEU A 424 -63.91 -9.28 27.01
C LEU A 424 -65.01 -10.33 27.23
N ARG A 425 -64.69 -11.62 27.08
CA ARG A 425 -65.64 -12.72 27.34
C ARG A 425 -65.98 -12.88 28.82
N ARG A 426 -65.06 -12.54 29.72
CA ARG A 426 -65.24 -12.62 31.18
C ARG A 426 -66.05 -11.43 31.74
N ARG A 427 -65.97 -10.25 31.12
CA ARG A 427 -66.69 -9.04 31.56
C ARG A 427 -68.22 -9.10 31.37
N HIS A 428 -68.71 -9.99 30.49
CA HIS A 428 -70.15 -10.17 30.27
C HIS A 428 -70.85 -11.10 31.27
N GLN A 429 -70.15 -11.75 32.21
CA GLN A 429 -70.76 -12.78 33.07
C GLN A 429 -70.64 -12.63 34.59
N ARG A 430 -70.02 -11.59 35.17
CA ARG A 430 -70.02 -11.45 36.65
C ARG A 430 -70.24 -10.03 37.16
N LYS A 431 -71.28 -9.91 37.98
CA LYS A 431 -71.52 -8.86 38.99
C LYS A 431 -70.29 -8.70 39.90
N ALA A 432 -70.11 -7.48 40.39
CA ALA A 432 -69.14 -7.09 41.42
C ALA A 432 -69.13 -8.06 42.62
N PRO A 433 -67.95 -8.21 43.26
CA PRO A 433 -67.81 -7.54 44.55
C PRO A 433 -66.47 -6.81 44.74
N GLU A 434 -66.38 -6.25 45.94
CA GLU A 434 -65.55 -5.21 46.52
C GLU A 434 -64.22 -5.74 47.09
N VAL A 435 -63.19 -4.89 47.00
CA VAL A 435 -61.88 -4.75 47.68
C VAL A 435 -61.29 -5.93 48.48
N GLU A 436 -60.03 -6.29 48.15
CA GLU A 436 -58.98 -6.60 49.14
C GLU A 436 -57.66 -5.98 48.67
N GLU A 437 -57.00 -5.29 49.61
CA GLU A 437 -55.72 -4.59 49.45
C GLU A 437 -54.56 -5.60 49.38
N GLU A 438 -53.73 -5.53 48.34
CA GLU A 438 -52.38 -6.09 48.37
C GLU A 438 -51.33 -4.99 48.06
N LYS A 439 -50.42 -4.87 49.02
CA LYS A 439 -49.31 -3.95 49.19
C LYS A 439 -48.63 -3.49 47.89
N MET A 440 -48.49 -2.17 47.76
CA MET A 440 -47.39 -1.57 47.00
C MET A 440 -46.07 -1.93 47.67
N GLU A 441 -45.25 -2.69 46.96
CA GLU A 441 -43.82 -2.78 47.26
C GLU A 441 -43.15 -1.59 46.56
N THR A 442 -42.66 -0.65 47.37
CA THR A 442 -41.85 0.49 46.95
C THR A 442 -40.57 -0.04 46.32
N ILE A 443 -40.41 0.15 45.01
CA ILE A 443 -39.10 -0.02 44.36
C ILE A 443 -38.31 1.24 44.69
N GLU A 444 -37.34 1.10 45.60
CA GLU A 444 -36.32 2.12 45.84
C GLU A 444 -35.58 2.42 44.53
N PRO A 445 -35.26 3.70 44.24
CA PRO A 445 -34.36 4.00 43.14
C PRO A 445 -33.03 3.29 43.41
N PRO A 446 -32.37 2.70 42.39
CA PRO A 446 -31.08 2.06 42.60
C PRO A 446 -30.10 3.11 43.16
N GLU A 447 -29.42 2.73 44.24
CA GLU A 447 -28.33 3.52 44.82
C GLU A 447 -27.34 3.90 43.71
N GLU A 448 -27.07 5.21 43.59
CA GLU A 448 -25.90 5.68 42.88
C GLU A 448 -24.67 5.07 43.55
N GLU A 449 -24.06 4.08 42.90
CA GLU A 449 -22.71 3.67 43.22
C GLU A 449 -21.81 4.91 43.07
N LYS A 450 -21.48 5.52 44.22
CA LYS A 450 -20.40 6.48 44.31
C LYS A 450 -19.11 5.74 43.96
N MET A 451 -18.75 5.77 42.67
CA MET A 451 -17.40 5.47 42.24
C MET A 451 -16.46 6.41 43.00
N ASP A 452 -15.62 5.81 43.83
CA ASP A 452 -14.62 6.48 44.65
C ASP A 452 -13.68 7.26 43.70
N VAL A 453 -13.77 8.58 43.73
CA VAL A 453 -12.98 9.47 42.86
C VAL A 453 -11.54 9.41 43.37
N PRO A 454 -10.55 8.98 42.55
CA PRO A 454 -9.16 9.02 42.99
C PRO A 454 -8.78 10.46 43.30
N ALA A 455 -8.11 10.68 44.44
CA ALA A 455 -7.63 12.00 44.84
C ALA A 455 -6.71 12.56 43.73
N ILE A 456 -7.19 13.59 43.03
CA ILE A 456 -6.46 14.29 41.97
C ILE A 456 -5.48 15.24 42.66
N ASP A 457 -4.21 14.83 42.78
CA ASP A 457 -3.09 15.71 43.14
C ASP A 457 -2.22 15.95 41.91
N ILE A 458 -2.13 17.21 41.49
CA ILE A 458 -1.36 17.67 40.31
C ILE A 458 -0.29 18.69 40.68
N SER A 459 -0.06 18.93 41.98
CA SER A 459 0.68 20.08 42.51
C SER A 459 2.18 20.10 42.15
N ASP A 460 2.75 18.93 41.86
CA ASP A 460 4.18 18.72 41.56
C ASP A 460 4.43 18.19 40.13
N LEU A 461 3.43 18.21 39.24
CA LEU A 461 3.55 17.67 37.89
C LEU A 461 3.90 18.76 36.86
N ASP A 462 4.65 18.36 35.82
CA ASP A 462 4.78 19.19 34.61
C ASP A 462 3.39 19.47 34.03
N PRO A 463 3.11 20.68 33.48
CA PRO A 463 1.79 21.04 32.97
C PRO A 463 1.17 20.03 32.00
N ARG A 464 1.96 19.32 31.19
CA ARG A 464 1.45 18.31 30.25
C ARG A 464 1.10 16.98 30.94
N ASP A 465 1.86 16.64 31.97
CA ASP A 465 1.60 15.47 32.79
C ASP A 465 0.38 15.69 33.68
N ALA A 466 0.22 16.89 34.24
CA ALA A 466 -0.99 17.32 34.94
C ALA A 466 -2.24 17.20 34.05
N ALA A 467 -2.19 17.71 32.81
CA ALA A 467 -3.29 17.58 31.85
C ALA A 467 -3.62 16.11 31.51
N THR A 468 -2.63 15.22 31.52
CA THR A 468 -2.81 13.78 31.28
C THR A 468 -3.49 13.09 32.46
N VAL A 469 -3.13 13.45 33.69
CA VAL A 469 -3.82 12.95 34.91
C VAL A 469 -5.28 13.41 34.92
N LEU A 470 -5.54 14.68 34.59
CA LEU A 470 -6.89 15.22 34.50
C LEU A 470 -7.74 14.54 33.42
N PHE A 471 -7.15 14.24 32.26
CA PHE A 471 -7.82 13.47 31.21
C PHE A 471 -8.22 12.07 31.67
N ARG A 472 -7.31 11.35 32.33
CA ARG A 472 -7.60 10.01 32.86
C ARG A 472 -8.68 10.06 33.93
N ALA A 473 -8.65 11.06 34.80
CA ALA A 473 -9.65 11.25 35.85
C ALA A 473 -11.05 11.50 35.26
N LEU A 474 -11.19 12.42 34.30
CA LEU A 474 -12.47 12.67 33.64
C LEU A 474 -12.95 11.43 32.86
N ARG A 475 -12.05 10.75 32.15
CA ARG A 475 -12.37 9.53 31.40
C ARG A 475 -12.91 8.42 32.30
N ALA A 476 -12.26 8.21 33.45
CA ALA A 476 -12.68 7.24 34.45
C ALA A 476 -14.04 7.62 35.07
N ARG A 477 -14.25 8.91 35.40
CA ARG A 477 -15.53 9.41 35.93
C ARG A 477 -16.70 9.20 34.96
N LEU A 478 -16.45 9.29 33.66
CA LEU A 478 -17.45 9.09 32.62
C LEU A 478 -17.60 7.62 32.17
N GLY A 479 -16.87 6.68 32.79
CA GLY A 479 -16.92 5.26 32.44
C GLY A 479 -16.42 4.95 31.02
N ILE A 480 -15.59 5.82 30.43
CA ILE A 480 -15.12 5.66 29.05
C ILE A 480 -13.90 4.69 29.03
N PRO A 481 -13.88 3.66 28.17
CA PRO A 481 -12.78 2.69 28.11
C PRO A 481 -11.41 3.31 27.82
N GLU A 482 -10.35 2.68 28.34
CA GLU A 482 -8.99 3.22 28.21
C GLU A 482 -8.44 3.25 26.78
N THR A 483 -9.01 2.41 25.91
CA THR A 483 -8.66 2.28 24.49
C THR A 483 -9.16 3.42 23.62
N LYS A 484 -9.99 4.32 24.15
CA LYS A 484 -10.57 5.43 23.40
C LYS A 484 -9.64 6.64 23.37
N THR A 485 -9.44 7.18 22.16
CA THR A 485 -8.65 8.40 21.94
C THR A 485 -9.42 9.63 22.45
N PRO A 486 -8.77 10.77 22.71
CA PRO A 486 -9.47 12.00 23.08
C PRO A 486 -10.58 12.38 22.08
N ARG A 487 -10.36 12.13 20.78
CA ARG A 487 -11.35 12.39 19.74
C ARG A 487 -12.58 11.48 19.87
N ASP A 488 -12.38 10.21 20.19
CA ASP A 488 -13.48 9.28 20.46
C ASP A 488 -14.21 9.66 21.75
N CYS A 489 -13.49 10.07 22.80
CA CYS A 489 -14.10 10.54 24.05
C CYS A 489 -15.00 11.75 23.81
N ALA A 490 -14.63 12.67 22.91
CA ALA A 490 -15.44 13.82 22.54
C ALA A 490 -16.75 13.44 21.82
N GLN A 491 -16.77 12.32 21.09
CA GLN A 491 -17.98 11.80 20.45
C GLN A 491 -18.86 11.04 21.44
N ILE A 492 -18.25 10.28 22.36
CA ILE A 492 -18.95 9.49 23.38
C ILE A 492 -19.59 10.40 24.45
N ALA A 493 -18.92 11.48 24.84
CA ALA A 493 -19.42 12.46 25.82
C ALA A 493 -19.39 13.90 25.26
N PRO A 494 -20.38 14.27 24.42
CA PRO A 494 -20.44 15.59 23.77
C PRO A 494 -20.45 16.78 24.73
N ALA A 495 -21.05 16.62 25.92
CA ALA A 495 -21.06 17.63 26.98
C ALA A 495 -19.66 18.00 27.49
N HIS A 496 -18.65 17.15 27.25
CA HIS A 496 -17.26 17.39 27.63
C HIS A 496 -16.32 17.49 26.41
N ALA A 497 -16.87 17.65 25.19
CA ALA A 497 -16.09 17.71 23.96
C ALA A 497 -15.03 18.83 23.97
N ARG A 498 -15.31 19.95 24.65
CA ARG A 498 -14.36 21.06 24.81
C ARG A 498 -13.11 20.62 25.57
N PHE A 499 -13.28 19.84 26.65
CA PHE A 499 -12.18 19.28 27.44
C PHE A 499 -11.33 18.34 26.60
N PHE A 500 -11.97 17.39 25.89
CA PHE A 500 -11.25 16.38 25.12
C PHE A 500 -10.49 16.97 23.94
N LYS A 501 -11.06 17.96 23.24
CA LYS A 501 -10.37 18.70 22.18
C LYS A 501 -9.20 19.53 22.72
N ARG A 502 -9.33 20.10 23.92
CA ARG A 502 -8.21 20.84 24.56
C ARG A 502 -7.06 19.89 24.89
N TYR A 503 -7.36 18.73 25.47
CA TYR A 503 -6.35 17.71 25.76
C TYR A 503 -5.70 17.13 24.49
N GLU A 504 -6.48 16.93 23.41
CA GLU A 504 -5.96 16.48 22.11
C GLU A 504 -4.87 17.43 21.57
N ARG A 505 -5.09 18.75 21.67
CA ARG A 505 -4.09 19.76 21.26
C ARG A 505 -2.84 19.74 22.14
N ILE A 506 -2.99 19.56 23.45
CA ILE A 506 -1.86 19.44 24.38
C ILE A 506 -1.03 18.19 24.06
N ARG A 507 -1.69 17.07 23.76
CA ARG A 507 -1.04 15.77 23.54
C ARG A 507 -0.42 15.62 22.15
N TYR A 508 -1.12 16.05 21.10
CA TYR A 508 -0.74 15.76 19.71
C TYR A 508 -0.25 16.98 18.93
N ALA A 509 -0.69 18.19 19.28
CA ALA A 509 -0.17 19.42 18.69
C ALA A 509 0.99 20.04 19.50
N GLY A 510 1.37 19.41 20.62
CA GLY A 510 2.50 19.83 21.44
C GLY A 510 2.28 21.18 22.12
N GLU A 511 1.04 21.57 22.39
CA GLU A 511 0.73 22.79 23.13
C GLU A 511 1.00 22.64 24.63
N THR A 512 1.53 23.67 25.27
CA THR A 512 1.70 23.68 26.73
C THR A 512 0.48 24.35 27.37
N PRO A 513 -0.25 23.67 28.28
CA PRO A 513 -1.42 24.24 28.94
C PRO A 513 -1.03 25.37 29.88
N THR A 514 -1.86 26.41 29.94
CA THR A 514 -1.71 27.49 30.92
C THR A 514 -2.23 27.06 32.30
N GLU A 515 -1.87 27.79 33.34
CA GLU A 515 -2.39 27.54 34.69
C GLU A 515 -3.92 27.66 34.76
N GLU A 516 -4.51 28.57 33.97
CA GLU A 516 -5.96 28.71 33.84
C GLU A 516 -6.60 27.51 33.13
N ASP A 517 -5.94 26.97 32.09
CA ASP A 517 -6.39 25.73 31.43
C ASP A 517 -6.41 24.57 32.43
N LEU A 518 -5.36 24.43 33.26
CA LEU A 518 -5.28 23.35 34.25
C LEU A 518 -6.32 23.47 35.34
N ARG A 519 -6.57 24.68 35.87
CA ARG A 519 -7.64 24.91 36.87
C ARG A 519 -9.03 24.60 36.30
N TRP A 520 -9.29 25.00 35.06
CA TRP A 520 -10.55 24.67 34.39
C TRP A 520 -10.71 23.16 34.13
N MET A 521 -9.64 22.52 33.65
CA MET A 521 -9.64 21.06 33.44
C MET A 521 -9.79 20.29 34.76
N GLU A 522 -9.22 20.79 35.85
CA GLU A 522 -9.35 20.19 37.19
C GLU A 522 -10.80 20.27 37.70
N ALA A 523 -11.46 21.43 37.55
CA ALA A 523 -12.88 21.59 37.88
C ALA A 523 -13.77 20.65 37.06
N ALA A 524 -13.53 20.56 35.75
CA ALA A 524 -14.27 19.66 34.86
C ALA A 524 -14.06 18.17 35.21
N ALA A 525 -12.84 17.79 35.60
CA ALA A 525 -12.51 16.43 36.02
C ALA A 525 -13.14 16.07 37.38
N ARG A 526 -13.23 17.02 38.32
CA ARG A 526 -13.91 16.86 39.62
C ARG A 526 -15.44 16.85 39.54
N GLY A 527 -16.00 17.35 38.43
CA GLY A 527 -17.45 17.39 38.23
C GLY A 527 -18.12 18.60 38.85
N ASP A 528 -17.42 19.73 38.95
CA ASP A 528 -18.02 21.00 39.34
C ASP A 528 -18.89 21.52 38.17
N ASP A 529 -20.21 21.50 38.36
CA ASP A 529 -21.25 21.71 37.33
C ASP A 529 -21.23 23.09 36.63
N ASP A 530 -20.37 24.03 37.07
CA ASP A 530 -20.20 25.35 36.47
C ASP A 530 -19.06 25.42 35.42
N ALA A 531 -18.37 24.32 35.13
CA ALA A 531 -17.19 24.32 34.25
C ALA A 531 -17.34 23.61 32.87
N ALA A 532 -18.48 22.95 32.59
CA ALA A 532 -18.68 22.14 31.38
C ALA A 532 -18.94 22.97 30.11
#